data_AF-A0A535SW44-F1
#
_entry.id   AF-A0A535SW44-F1
#
_cell.length_a   1.000
_cell.length_b   1.000
_cell.length_c   1.000
_cell.angle_alpha   90.00
_cell.angle_beta   90.00
_cell.angle_gamma   90.00
#
_symmetry.space_group_name_H-M   'P 1'
#
loop_
_entity.id
_entity.type
_entity.pdbx_description
1 polymer ?
#
loop_
_entity_poly.entity_id
_entity_poly.type
_entity_poly.pdbx_seq_one_letter_code
_entity_poly.pdbx_strand_id
1 'polypeptide(L)'
;MAEYAFLSDCEVNCLIAPSGRVEWMCLPRPDSPSVFAAILDRAAGSFRFGPSEVQVPAGRRYLPGTLVLETTWRTRTGWLIVRDAMCIGPWYHSQRRSGTYRRPPSDNEAEHILLRTARCVVGGVELSLDCQPVFDYGQTAAK
;
A
#
# COMPACT_ATOMS: atom_id res chain seq x y z
N MET A 1 -19.98 4.12 -1.52
CA MET A 1 -19.11 3.05 -2.06
C MET A 1 -17.68 3.39 -1.71
N ALA A 2 -16.92 2.46 -1.13
CA ALA A 2 -15.50 2.68 -0.87
C ALA A 2 -14.72 2.36 -2.15
N GLU A 3 -14.11 3.37 -2.76
CA GLU A 3 -13.25 3.19 -3.93
C GLU A 3 -11.85 2.80 -3.44
N TYR A 4 -11.47 1.53 -3.61
CA TYR A 4 -10.11 1.08 -3.33
C TYR A 4 -9.18 1.48 -4.47
N ALA A 5 -7.98 1.93 -4.12
CA ALA A 5 -6.90 2.11 -5.06
C ALA A 5 -6.05 0.84 -5.11
N PHE A 6 -5.66 0.43 -6.31
CA PHE A 6 -4.82 -0.72 -6.57
C PHE A 6 -3.39 -0.27 -6.84
N LEU A 7 -2.43 -0.86 -6.15
CA LEU A 7 -1.00 -0.73 -6.44
C LEU A 7 -0.40 -2.11 -6.68
N SER A 8 0.66 -2.16 -7.48
CA SER A 8 1.42 -3.38 -7.74
C SER A 8 2.84 -3.06 -8.21
N ASP A 9 3.80 -3.89 -7.83
CA ASP A 9 5.16 -3.93 -8.38
C ASP A 9 5.30 -4.97 -9.51
N CYS A 10 4.18 -5.41 -10.11
CA CYS A 10 4.09 -6.51 -11.07
C CYS A 10 4.24 -7.93 -10.50
N GLU A 11 4.61 -8.10 -9.23
CA GLU A 11 4.70 -9.41 -8.58
C GLU A 11 3.73 -9.56 -7.41
N VAL A 12 3.50 -8.51 -6.63
CA VAL A 12 2.50 -8.45 -5.56
C VAL A 12 1.60 -7.24 -5.75
N ASN A 13 0.50 -7.19 -5.00
CA ASN A 13 -0.45 -6.10 -5.07
C ASN A 13 -0.95 -5.71 -3.68
N CYS A 14 -1.42 -4.48 -3.55
CA CYS A 14 -2.11 -4.02 -2.36
C CYS A 14 -3.31 -3.14 -2.71
N LEU A 15 -4.32 -3.15 -1.84
CA LEU A 15 -5.51 -2.31 -1.94
C LEU A 15 -5.52 -1.26 -0.85
N ILE A 16 -5.60 0.00 -1.25
CA ILE A 16 -5.60 1.17 -0.37
C ILE A 16 -6.99 1.79 -0.31
N ALA A 17 -7.57 1.77 0.88
CA ALA A 17 -8.83 2.43 1.19
C ALA A 17 -8.68 3.97 1.18
N PRO A 18 -9.77 4.73 0.99
CA PRO A 18 -9.74 6.21 1.09
C PRO A 18 -9.16 6.73 2.41
N SER A 19 -9.29 5.96 3.50
CA SER A 19 -8.75 6.28 4.83
C SER A 19 -7.22 6.25 4.93
N GLY A 20 -6.51 5.86 3.86
CA GLY A 20 -5.08 5.62 3.86
C GLY A 20 -4.68 4.26 4.44
N ARG A 21 -5.65 3.37 4.72
CA ARG A 21 -5.39 1.98 5.13
C ARG A 21 -5.08 1.09 3.93
N VAL A 22 -4.00 0.33 4.00
CA VAL A 22 -3.85 -0.89 3.22
C VAL A 22 -4.73 -1.95 3.87
N GLU A 23 -5.77 -2.39 3.17
CA GLU A 23 -6.73 -3.39 3.67
C GLU A 23 -6.58 -4.75 3.01
N TRP A 24 -5.76 -4.84 1.97
CA TRP A 24 -5.39 -6.10 1.32
C TRP A 24 -3.92 -6.06 0.90
N MET A 25 -3.15 -7.08 1.25
CA MET A 25 -1.81 -7.33 0.72
C MET A 25 -1.38 -8.76 1.05
N CYS A 26 -0.85 -9.47 0.05
CA CYS A 26 -0.25 -10.79 0.21
C CYS A 26 1.26 -10.70 -0.02
N LEU A 27 2.03 -11.46 0.75
CA LEU A 27 3.49 -11.56 0.61
C LEU A 27 3.94 -13.01 0.80
N PRO A 28 4.97 -13.46 0.06
CA PRO A 28 5.73 -12.73 -0.96
C PRO A 28 5.10 -12.80 -2.37
N ARG A 29 3.98 -13.52 -2.56
CA ARG A 29 3.30 -13.68 -3.86
C ARG A 29 1.82 -13.27 -3.78
N PRO A 30 1.14 -13.02 -4.91
CA PRO A 30 -0.28 -12.66 -4.92
C PRO A 30 -1.20 -13.75 -4.34
N ASP A 31 -0.79 -15.01 -4.47
CA ASP A 31 -1.48 -16.21 -3.99
C ASP A 31 -0.99 -16.66 -2.61
N SER A 32 -0.07 -15.92 -1.99
CA SER A 32 0.39 -16.20 -0.62
C SER A 32 -0.67 -15.78 0.41
N PRO A 33 -0.58 -16.28 1.66
CA PRO A 33 -1.40 -15.81 2.76
C PRO A 33 -1.34 -14.28 2.88
N SER A 34 -2.48 -13.67 3.18
CA SER A 34 -2.56 -12.22 3.35
C SER A 34 -1.82 -11.79 4.62
N VAL A 35 -1.08 -10.69 4.52
CA VAL A 35 -0.52 -9.95 5.67
C VAL A 35 -1.53 -8.91 6.19
N PHE A 36 -2.35 -8.39 5.27
CA PHE A 36 -3.49 -7.53 5.56
C PHE A 36 -4.71 -8.05 4.80
N ALA A 37 -5.84 -8.19 5.50
CA ALA A 37 -7.12 -8.61 4.92
C ALA A 37 -8.32 -7.93 5.61
N ALA A 38 -8.14 -6.70 6.11
CA ALA A 38 -9.19 -5.88 6.74
C ALA A 38 -10.45 -5.66 5.89
N ILE A 39 -10.37 -5.88 4.56
CA ILE A 39 -11.52 -5.88 3.67
C ILE A 39 -12.46 -7.09 3.89
N LEU A 40 -11.92 -8.22 4.37
CA LEU A 40 -12.67 -9.44 4.67
C LEU A 40 -13.10 -9.50 6.13
N ASP A 41 -12.20 -9.16 7.06
CA ASP A 41 -12.47 -9.10 8.50
C ASP A 41 -11.63 -7.96 9.11
N ARG A 42 -12.26 -7.09 9.89
CA ARG A 42 -11.60 -5.94 10.54
C ARG A 42 -10.46 -6.35 11.48
N ALA A 43 -10.45 -7.59 11.99
CA ALA A 43 -9.37 -8.13 12.80
C ALA A 43 -8.20 -8.70 11.96
N ALA A 44 -8.36 -8.88 10.66
CA ALA A 44 -7.39 -9.51 9.76
C ALA A 44 -6.22 -8.60 9.33
N GLY A 45 -5.90 -7.61 10.14
CA GLY A 45 -4.77 -6.73 9.94
C GLY A 45 -4.96 -5.63 8.88
N SER A 46 -4.33 -4.50 9.11
CA SER A 46 -4.28 -3.38 8.17
C SER A 46 -3.08 -2.48 8.42
N PHE A 47 -2.76 -1.62 7.46
CA PHE A 47 -1.70 -0.63 7.60
C PHE A 47 -2.17 0.78 7.24
N ARG A 48 -2.45 1.60 8.25
CA ARG A 48 -2.87 3.00 8.10
C ARG A 48 -1.68 3.95 8.08
N PHE A 49 -1.71 4.89 7.16
CA PHE A 49 -0.84 6.06 7.15
C PHE A 49 -1.61 7.29 6.65
N GLY A 50 -1.65 8.36 7.45
CA GLY A 50 -2.40 9.56 7.12
C GLY A 50 -2.60 10.50 8.32
N PRO A 51 -3.40 11.58 8.17
CA PRO A 51 -3.63 12.53 9.24
C PRO A 51 -4.37 11.87 10.42
N SER A 52 -4.05 12.25 11.66
CA SER A 52 -4.66 11.68 12.87
C SER A 52 -6.16 11.99 12.99
N GLU A 53 -6.55 13.22 12.69
CA GLU A 53 -7.92 13.73 12.93
C GLU A 53 -8.91 13.46 11.78
N VAL A 54 -8.44 13.03 10.59
CA VAL A 54 -9.28 12.95 9.39
C VAL A 54 -9.16 11.58 8.71
N GLN A 55 -10.30 11.00 8.31
CA GLN A 55 -10.37 9.70 7.62
C GLN A 55 -10.98 9.77 6.22
N VAL A 56 -11.58 10.89 5.84
CA VAL A 56 -12.06 11.14 4.47
C VAL A 56 -11.10 12.10 3.75
N PRO A 57 -10.47 11.70 2.64
CA PRO A 57 -9.56 12.57 1.90
C PRO A 57 -10.34 13.63 1.12
N ALA A 58 -9.69 14.76 0.85
CA ALA A 58 -10.24 15.82 0.01
C ALA A 58 -10.18 15.48 -1.48
N GLY A 59 -9.24 14.62 -1.89
CA GLY A 59 -9.13 14.15 -3.26
C GLY A 59 -8.14 13.00 -3.40
N ARG A 60 -8.32 12.19 -4.43
CA ARG A 60 -7.45 11.06 -4.78
C ARG A 60 -7.29 10.98 -6.29
N ARG A 61 -6.09 10.66 -6.73
CA ARG A 61 -5.79 10.41 -8.15
C ARG A 61 -4.55 9.57 -8.29
N TYR A 62 -4.42 8.84 -9.40
CA TYR A 62 -3.11 8.38 -9.83
C TYR A 62 -2.36 9.53 -10.49
N LEU A 63 -1.05 9.60 -10.27
CA LEU A 63 -0.21 10.53 -11.03
C LEU A 63 -0.17 10.08 -12.50
N PRO A 64 -0.39 10.98 -13.47
CA PRO A 64 -0.48 10.61 -14.89
C PRO A 64 0.72 9.79 -15.36
N GLY A 65 0.45 8.69 -16.07
CA GLY A 65 1.47 7.80 -16.61
C GLY A 65 2.16 6.89 -15.57
N THR A 66 1.67 6.85 -14.33
CA THR A 66 2.26 6.02 -13.27
C THR A 66 1.19 5.29 -12.46
N LEU A 67 1.58 4.23 -11.76
CA LEU A 67 0.76 3.59 -10.73
C LEU A 67 1.07 4.16 -9.34
N VAL A 68 1.31 5.47 -9.24
CA VAL A 68 1.51 6.16 -7.95
C VAL A 68 0.21 6.80 -7.53
N LEU A 69 -0.33 6.41 -6.39
CA LEU A 69 -1.53 6.99 -5.81
C LEU A 69 -1.16 8.27 -5.05
N GLU A 70 -1.75 9.41 -5.41
CA GLU A 70 -1.70 10.65 -4.64
C GLU A 70 -3.03 10.85 -3.90
N THR A 71 -2.97 10.95 -2.58
CA THR A 71 -4.12 11.24 -1.71
C THR A 71 -3.90 12.57 -1.01
N THR A 72 -4.82 13.51 -1.23
CA THR A 72 -4.78 14.85 -0.63
C THR A 72 -5.76 14.92 0.53
N TRP A 73 -5.29 15.45 1.64
CA TRP A 73 -6.05 15.64 2.86
C TRP A 73 -6.11 17.11 3.23
N ARG A 74 -7.31 17.56 3.58
CA ARG A 74 -7.52 18.86 4.22
C ARG A 74 -7.84 18.61 5.69
N THR A 75 -6.98 19.11 6.56
CA THR A 75 -7.22 19.11 8.02
C THR A 75 -7.58 20.51 8.48
N ARG A 76 -7.92 20.68 9.76
CA ARG A 76 -8.18 21.99 10.35
C ARG A 76 -6.93 22.89 10.36
N THR A 77 -5.75 22.28 10.46
CA THR A 77 -4.47 22.98 10.69
C THR A 77 -3.56 23.02 9.47
N GLY A 78 -3.88 22.27 8.41
CA GLY A 78 -3.03 22.21 7.23
C GLY A 78 -3.47 21.25 6.14
N TRP A 79 -2.67 21.21 5.07
CA TRP A 79 -2.85 20.34 3.92
C TRP A 79 -1.74 19.31 3.84
N LEU A 80 -2.12 18.04 3.64
CA LEU A 80 -1.20 16.93 3.52
C LEU A 80 -1.41 16.23 2.18
N ILE A 81 -0.31 15.94 1.50
CA ILE A 81 -0.29 15.06 0.33
C ILE A 81 0.46 13.79 0.73
N VAL A 82 -0.21 12.64 0.59
CA VAL A 82 0.40 11.32 0.74
C VAL A 82 0.53 10.68 -0.63
N ARG A 83 1.69 10.11 -0.94
CA ARG A 83 1.90 9.31 -2.14
C ARG A 83 2.29 7.89 -1.80
N ASP A 84 1.55 6.95 -2.36
CA ASP A 84 1.74 5.52 -2.18
C ASP A 84 2.14 4.87 -3.51
N ALA A 85 3.19 4.06 -3.49
CA ALA A 85 3.70 3.35 -4.66
C ALA A 85 4.33 2.01 -4.24
N MET A 86 4.31 1.04 -5.13
CA MET A 86 5.11 -0.17 -5.00
C MET A 86 6.40 -0.01 -5.80
N CYS A 87 7.55 -0.31 -5.20
CA CYS A 87 8.85 -0.06 -5.82
C CYS A 87 9.21 -1.14 -6.85
N ILE A 88 9.75 -0.68 -7.97
CA ILE A 88 10.46 -1.49 -8.97
C ILE A 88 11.87 -0.92 -9.13
N GLY A 89 12.87 -1.79 -9.16
CA GLY A 89 14.28 -1.43 -9.22
C GLY A 89 14.98 -2.02 -10.44
N PRO A 90 16.17 -1.54 -10.81
CA PRO A 90 16.95 -2.10 -11.91
C PRO A 90 17.28 -3.57 -11.64
N TRP A 91 17.39 -4.38 -12.68
CA TRP A 91 17.82 -5.77 -12.58
C TRP A 91 19.31 -5.85 -12.18
N TYR A 92 19.61 -6.16 -10.91
CA TYR A 92 21.00 -6.30 -10.42
C TYR A 92 21.44 -7.74 -10.13
N HIS A 93 20.58 -8.74 -10.35
CA HIS A 93 20.96 -10.13 -10.11
C HIS A 93 21.54 -10.80 -11.37
N SER A 94 22.88 -10.79 -11.49
CA SER A 94 23.60 -11.58 -12.50
C SER A 94 23.68 -13.08 -12.16
N GLN A 95 23.24 -13.51 -10.96
CA GLN A 95 23.42 -14.89 -10.47
C GLN A 95 22.16 -15.61 -9.96
N ARG A 96 21.02 -14.94 -9.75
CA ARG A 96 19.76 -15.59 -9.33
C ARG A 96 18.55 -14.90 -9.92
N ARG A 97 17.69 -15.64 -10.64
CA ARG A 97 16.33 -15.18 -10.95
C ARG A 97 15.51 -15.08 -9.66
N SER A 98 14.50 -14.21 -9.61
CA SER A 98 13.45 -14.27 -8.57
C SER A 98 13.02 -15.73 -8.33
N GLY A 99 13.15 -16.18 -7.09
CA GLY A 99 12.75 -17.53 -6.68
C GLY A 99 11.23 -17.67 -6.53
N THR A 100 10.51 -16.54 -6.58
CA THR A 100 9.09 -16.45 -6.29
C THR A 100 8.23 -16.23 -7.54
N TYR A 101 8.75 -15.55 -8.56
CA TYR A 101 8.00 -15.25 -9.77
C TYR A 101 8.88 -15.38 -11.03
N ARG A 102 8.33 -15.96 -12.09
CA ARG A 102 9.09 -16.29 -13.31
C ARG A 102 8.58 -15.47 -14.49
N ARG A 103 8.85 -14.16 -14.49
CA ARG A 103 8.69 -13.29 -15.67
C ARG A 103 9.90 -13.43 -16.61
N PRO A 104 9.75 -13.27 -17.94
CA PRO A 104 10.91 -12.97 -18.79
C PRO A 104 11.68 -11.78 -18.21
N PRO A 105 13.02 -11.87 -18.07
CA PRO A 105 13.79 -10.79 -17.46
C PRO A 105 13.57 -9.48 -18.24
N SER A 106 13.08 -8.46 -17.54
CA SER A 106 13.08 -7.07 -17.98
C SER A 106 14.25 -6.32 -17.33
N ASP A 107 14.53 -5.11 -17.80
CA ASP A 107 15.56 -4.24 -17.18
C ASP A 107 15.25 -3.89 -15.71
N ASN A 108 14.01 -4.13 -15.25
CA ASN A 108 13.55 -3.89 -13.89
C ASN A 108 12.92 -5.14 -13.25
N GLU A 109 12.99 -5.23 -11.91
CA GLU A 109 12.40 -6.28 -11.06
C GLU A 109 11.57 -5.66 -9.92
N ALA A 110 10.63 -6.43 -9.37
CA ALA A 110 9.87 -6.06 -8.19
C ALA A 110 10.77 -6.01 -6.95
N GLU A 111 10.67 -4.94 -6.14
CA GLU A 111 11.41 -4.87 -4.86
C GLU A 111 10.58 -5.34 -3.66
N HIS A 112 9.28 -5.60 -3.85
CA HIS A 112 8.34 -5.95 -2.76
C HIS A 112 8.26 -4.92 -1.64
N ILE A 113 8.49 -3.65 -1.98
CA ILE A 113 8.46 -2.52 -1.05
C ILE A 113 7.25 -1.64 -1.35
N LEU A 114 6.39 -1.45 -0.34
CA LEU A 114 5.38 -0.39 -0.34
C LEU A 114 6.02 0.90 0.17
N LEU A 115 6.25 1.86 -0.72
CA LEU A 115 6.74 3.19 -0.39
C LEU A 115 5.56 4.13 -0.14
N ARG A 116 5.56 4.78 1.03
CA ARG A 116 4.57 5.80 1.41
C ARG A 116 5.28 7.06 1.82
N THR A 117 5.05 8.15 1.11
CA THR A 117 5.65 9.46 1.40
C THR A 117 4.59 10.47 1.81
N ALA A 118 4.90 11.34 2.76
CA ALA A 118 3.99 12.37 3.26
C ALA A 118 4.64 13.75 3.15
N ARG A 119 3.91 14.70 2.56
CA ARG A 119 4.34 16.10 2.45
C ARG A 119 3.26 17.03 2.98
N CYS A 120 3.58 17.78 4.04
CA CYS A 120 2.76 18.92 4.46
C CYS A 120 3.00 20.07 3.49
N VAL A 121 1.94 20.58 2.87
CA VAL A 121 2.04 21.67 1.87
C VAL A 121 1.82 23.03 2.51
N VAL A 122 0.91 23.11 3.48
CA VAL A 122 0.54 24.34 4.19
C VAL A 122 0.23 23.99 5.64
N GLY A 123 0.68 24.82 6.58
CA GLY A 123 0.38 24.69 8.00
C GLY A 123 1.09 23.52 8.67
N GLY A 124 0.43 22.91 9.65
CA GLY A 124 0.93 21.73 10.38
C GLY A 124 -0.11 20.62 10.34
N VAL A 125 0.34 19.37 10.18
CA VAL A 125 -0.54 18.19 10.18
C VAL A 125 0.08 17.12 11.06
N GLU A 126 -0.67 16.66 12.05
CA GLU A 126 -0.30 15.48 12.81
C GLU A 126 -0.57 14.22 12.00
N LEU A 127 0.47 13.40 11.86
CA LEU A 127 0.41 12.13 11.16
C LEU A 127 0.24 11.00 12.16
N SER A 128 -0.46 9.97 11.71
CA SER A 128 -0.62 8.72 12.45
C SER A 128 -0.26 7.55 11.56
N LEU A 129 0.45 6.61 12.15
CA LEU A 129 0.86 5.36 11.54
C LEU A 129 0.41 4.23 12.45
N ASP A 130 -0.37 3.32 11.90
CA ASP A 130 -0.91 2.15 12.62
C ASP A 130 -0.72 0.94 11.71
N CYS A 131 0.22 0.07 12.06
CA CYS A 131 0.59 -1.10 11.28
C CYS A 131 0.31 -2.36 12.09
N GLN A 132 -0.69 -3.12 11.66
CA GLN A 132 -1.17 -4.34 12.32
C GLN A 132 -1.13 -5.48 11.32
N PRO A 133 0.05 -6.09 11.08
CA PRO A 133 0.14 -7.27 10.22
C PRO A 133 -0.45 -8.49 10.92
N VAL A 134 -1.21 -9.29 10.18
CA VAL A 134 -1.71 -10.59 10.62
C VAL A 134 -1.30 -11.61 9.56
N PHE A 135 -0.35 -12.48 9.90
CA PHE A 135 0.11 -13.53 9.01
C PHE A 135 -0.83 -14.75 9.09
N ASP A 136 -0.85 -15.55 8.02
CA ASP A 136 -1.60 -16.81 7.95
C ASP A 136 -3.12 -16.67 8.17
N TYR A 137 -3.66 -15.48 7.94
CA TYR A 137 -5.10 -15.25 7.99
C TYR A 137 -5.85 -16.20 7.04
N GLY A 138 -6.88 -16.88 7.56
CA GLY A 138 -7.65 -17.88 6.81
C GLY A 138 -7.01 -19.28 6.71
N GLN A 139 -5.78 -19.49 7.20
CA GLN A 139 -5.19 -20.84 7.27
C GLN A 139 -5.61 -21.64 8.51
N THR A 140 -6.10 -20.95 9.56
CA THR A 140 -6.64 -21.59 10.75
C THR A 140 -8.15 -21.34 10.82
N ALA A 141 -8.92 -22.37 11.17
CA ALA A 141 -10.36 -22.22 11.39
C ALA A 141 -10.61 -21.19 12.51
N ALA A 142 -11.64 -20.36 12.35
CA ALA A 142 -12.07 -19.44 13.39
C ALA A 142 -12.37 -20.23 14.68
N LYS A 143 -11.77 -19.82 15.80
CA LYS A 143 -12.07 -20.35 17.13
C LYS A 143 -13.39 -19.83 17.64
#